data_AF-A0A969E284-F1
#
_entry.id   AF-A0A969E284-F1
#
_cell.length_a   1.000
_cell.length_b   1.000
_cell.length_c   1.000
_cell.angle_alpha   90.00
_cell.angle_beta   90.00
_cell.angle_gamma   90.00
#
_symmetry.space_group_name_H-M   'P 1'
#
loop_
_entity.id
_entity.type
_entity.pdbx_description
1 polymer ?
#
loop_
_entity_poly.entity_id
_entity_poly.type
_entity_poly.pdbx_seq_one_letter_code
_entity_poly.pdbx_strand_id
1 'polypeptide(L)'
;MIILITSISFSSCQKESQNILIPNSATSNSPTIEKEFLSPHNVSLQNGMLVFPSRRVLDSTLYEIATSNIRSIDNWEQEIGLTTHRRIFQQVIAAEDSLEQTYISMSGEQRDNALVKPQPHSDLYDYAIKKHFIKVITDKSDGSKYFDYAVIDPSMAAVINEFGLIKVENIIYEYSPKSKKMILDGDFRKVPSLKI
;
A
#
# COMPACT_ATOMS: atom_id res chain seq x y z
N MET A 1 4.58 -2.42 68.23
CA MET A 1 4.75 -2.16 66.79
C MET A 1 5.76 -3.17 66.27
N ILE A 2 5.28 -4.23 65.63
CA ILE A 2 6.09 -5.36 65.14
C ILE A 2 6.36 -5.09 63.66
N ILE A 3 7.63 -5.01 63.28
CA ILE A 3 8.08 -4.84 61.90
C ILE A 3 8.43 -6.24 61.37
N LEU A 4 7.67 -6.70 60.38
CA LEU A 4 7.95 -7.93 59.63
C LEU A 4 8.85 -7.57 58.44
N ILE A 5 10.07 -8.08 58.40
CA ILE A 5 10.99 -7.97 57.26
C ILE A 5 10.97 -9.32 56.55
N THR A 6 10.42 -9.38 55.34
CA THR A 6 10.50 -10.55 54.47
C THR A 6 11.72 -10.43 53.56
N SER A 7 12.71 -11.28 53.81
CA SER A 7 13.90 -11.49 52.99
C SER A 7 13.55 -12.32 51.76
N ILE A 8 13.83 -11.81 50.55
CA ILE A 8 13.89 -12.62 49.32
C ILE A 8 15.36 -12.76 48.94
N SER A 9 15.83 -14.00 48.98
CA SER A 9 17.19 -14.40 48.63
C SER A 9 17.44 -14.24 47.13
N PHE A 10 18.53 -13.55 46.78
CA PHE A 10 19.08 -13.55 45.44
C PHE A 10 19.85 -14.86 45.21
N SER A 11 19.32 -15.74 44.37
CA SER A 11 20.12 -16.83 43.80
C SER A 11 21.04 -16.27 42.72
N SER A 12 22.28 -16.02 43.14
CA SER A 12 23.44 -15.82 42.29
C SER A 12 23.71 -17.10 41.49
N CYS A 13 23.62 -17.05 40.16
CA CYS A 13 24.17 -18.08 39.30
C CYS A 13 25.34 -17.49 38.50
N GLN A 14 26.49 -18.15 38.63
CA GLN A 14 27.81 -17.70 38.24
C GLN A 14 27.98 -17.56 36.72
N LYS A 15 28.76 -16.55 36.34
CA LYS A 15 29.23 -16.28 34.98
C LYS A 15 30.36 -17.26 34.65
N GLU A 16 30.07 -18.27 33.85
CA GLU A 16 31.09 -19.12 33.22
C GLU A 16 31.29 -18.66 31.77
N SER A 17 32.54 -18.40 31.43
CA SER A 17 32.96 -17.88 30.13
C SER A 17 33.30 -19.08 29.25
N GLN A 18 32.54 -19.32 28.18
CA GLN A 18 32.94 -20.24 27.12
C GLN A 18 32.80 -19.57 25.76
N ASN A 19 33.87 -19.72 24.98
CA ASN A 19 34.15 -19.10 23.69
C ASN A 19 32.95 -19.06 22.74
N ILE A 20 32.61 -17.86 22.28
CA ILE A 20 31.76 -17.66 21.10
C ILE A 20 32.59 -18.06 19.87
N LEU A 21 32.48 -19.32 19.46
CA LEU A 21 32.67 -19.68 18.06
C LEU A 21 31.50 -19.06 17.30
N ILE A 22 31.79 -18.04 16.50
CA ILE A 22 30.88 -17.46 15.52
C ILE A 22 30.46 -18.60 14.58
N PRO A 23 29.19 -19.05 14.57
CA PRO A 23 28.72 -19.87 13.47
C PRO A 23 28.54 -18.90 12.29
N ASN A 24 29.33 -19.13 11.25
CA ASN A 24 29.20 -18.49 9.96
C ASN A 24 27.73 -18.41 9.56
N SER A 25 27.35 -17.21 9.10
CA SER A 25 26.21 -16.88 8.27
C SER A 25 25.60 -18.10 7.57
N ALA A 26 24.59 -18.70 8.20
CA ALA A 26 23.55 -19.37 7.47
C ALA A 26 22.66 -18.25 6.90
N THR A 27 22.93 -17.87 5.65
CA THR A 27 21.88 -17.35 4.77
C THR A 27 20.70 -18.31 4.87
N SER A 28 19.71 -17.93 5.67
CA SER A 28 18.38 -18.50 5.56
C SER A 28 17.78 -17.98 4.26
N ASN A 29 18.25 -18.56 3.15
CA ASN A 29 17.52 -18.55 1.89
C ASN A 29 16.40 -19.58 2.06
N SER A 30 15.47 -19.32 2.96
CA SER A 30 14.16 -19.92 2.85
C SER A 30 13.52 -19.18 1.68
N PRO A 31 13.20 -19.83 0.55
CA PRO A 31 12.36 -19.17 -0.44
C PRO A 31 11.05 -18.89 0.28
N THR A 32 10.81 -17.63 0.63
CA THR A 32 9.45 -17.19 0.92
C THR A 32 8.70 -17.53 -0.34
N ILE A 33 7.88 -18.58 -0.30
CA ILE A 33 6.98 -18.89 -1.40
C ILE A 33 5.99 -17.73 -1.40
N GLU A 34 6.33 -16.72 -2.20
CA GLU A 34 5.51 -15.57 -2.47
C GLU A 34 4.21 -16.07 -3.07
N LYS A 35 3.13 -16.02 -2.28
CA LYS A 35 1.82 -16.56 -2.67
C LYS A 35 1.37 -15.89 -3.96
N GLU A 36 1.21 -16.68 -5.02
CA GLU A 36 0.63 -16.22 -6.30
C GLU A 36 -0.80 -15.73 -6.07
N PHE A 37 -1.17 -14.61 -6.69
CA PHE A 37 -2.54 -14.16 -6.73
C PHE A 37 -3.36 -15.05 -7.65
N LEU A 38 -4.30 -15.79 -7.07
CA LEU A 38 -5.25 -16.57 -7.85
C LEU A 38 -6.47 -15.70 -8.13
N SER A 39 -6.64 -15.32 -9.40
CA SER A 39 -7.78 -14.51 -9.84
C SER A 39 -9.09 -15.09 -9.31
N PRO A 40 -9.87 -14.33 -8.53
CA PRO A 40 -11.07 -14.84 -7.89
C PRO A 40 -12.13 -15.18 -8.93
N HIS A 41 -12.66 -16.40 -8.86
CA HIS A 41 -13.73 -16.84 -9.74
C HIS A 41 -14.93 -15.89 -9.67
N ASN A 42 -15.49 -15.54 -10.83
CA ASN A 42 -16.68 -14.71 -11.01
C ASN A 42 -16.50 -13.21 -10.74
N VAL A 43 -15.28 -12.68 -10.68
CA VAL A 43 -15.05 -11.24 -10.82
C VAL A 43 -14.92 -10.90 -12.30
N SER A 44 -15.63 -9.86 -12.76
CA SER A 44 -15.57 -9.41 -14.16
C SER A 44 -15.24 -7.93 -14.26
N LEU A 45 -14.73 -7.50 -15.42
CA LEU A 45 -14.53 -6.10 -15.73
C LEU A 45 -15.69 -5.59 -16.60
N GLN A 46 -16.39 -4.55 -16.16
CA GLN A 46 -17.44 -3.89 -16.94
C GLN A 46 -17.28 -2.38 -16.85
N ASN A 47 -17.25 -1.69 -17.99
CA ASN A 47 -17.03 -0.24 -18.06
C ASN A 47 -15.80 0.23 -17.26
N GLY A 48 -14.72 -0.55 -17.31
CA GLY A 48 -13.48 -0.26 -16.58
C GLY A 48 -13.58 -0.40 -15.06
N MET A 49 -14.59 -1.09 -14.52
CA MET A 49 -14.74 -1.37 -13.08
C MET A 49 -14.79 -2.87 -12.82
N LEU A 50 -14.20 -3.29 -11.70
CA LEU A 50 -14.45 -4.61 -11.17
C LEU A 50 -15.90 -4.74 -10.71
N VAL A 51 -16.54 -5.84 -11.12
CA VAL A 51 -17.89 -6.23 -10.75
C VAL A 51 -17.81 -7.51 -9.94
N PHE A 52 -18.12 -7.39 -8.65
CA PHE A 52 -18.16 -8.48 -7.69
C PHE A 52 -19.60 -9.00 -7.56
N PRO A 53 -19.82 -10.33 -7.58
CA PRO A 53 -21.16 -10.90 -7.51
C PRO A 53 -21.74 -10.91 -6.09
N SER A 54 -20.92 -10.67 -5.06
CA SER A 54 -21.37 -10.53 -3.67
C SER A 54 -20.30 -9.81 -2.84
N ARG A 55 -20.71 -9.30 -1.67
CA ARG A 55 -19.77 -8.73 -0.70
C ARG A 55 -18.72 -9.74 -0.24
N ARG A 56 -19.11 -11.01 -0.08
CA ARG A 56 -18.19 -12.10 0.28
C ARG A 56 -17.06 -12.27 -0.74
N VAL A 57 -17.36 -12.17 -2.04
CA VAL A 57 -16.32 -12.28 -3.08
C VAL A 57 -15.38 -11.08 -2.99
N LEU A 58 -15.90 -9.85 -2.87
CA LEU A 58 -15.07 -8.65 -2.65
C LEU A 58 -14.11 -8.84 -1.45
N ASP A 59 -14.64 -9.23 -0.29
CA ASP A 59 -13.82 -9.38 0.92
C ASP A 59 -12.74 -10.46 0.74
N SER A 60 -13.07 -11.58 0.08
CA SER A 60 -12.09 -12.63 -0.23
C SER A 60 -11.03 -12.17 -1.24
N THR A 61 -11.40 -11.34 -2.22
CA THR A 61 -10.45 -10.76 -3.18
C THR A 61 -9.49 -9.80 -2.49
N LEU A 62 -10.00 -8.93 -1.60
CA LEU A 62 -9.16 -8.02 -0.82
C LEU A 62 -8.16 -8.79 0.06
N TYR A 63 -8.61 -9.86 0.71
CA TYR A 63 -7.74 -10.74 1.49
C TYR A 63 -6.68 -11.44 0.62
N GLU A 64 -7.07 -11.95 -0.54
CA GLU A 64 -6.15 -12.59 -1.47
C GLU A 64 -5.08 -11.58 -1.93
N ILE A 65 -5.48 -10.40 -2.40
CA ILE A 65 -4.54 -9.32 -2.77
C ILE A 65 -3.61 -8.97 -1.61
N ALA A 66 -4.11 -8.85 -0.39
CA ALA A 66 -3.30 -8.50 0.78
C ALA A 66 -2.28 -9.58 1.18
N THR A 67 -2.48 -10.83 0.75
CA THR A 67 -1.62 -11.97 1.09
C THR A 67 -0.79 -12.48 -0.09
N SER A 68 -1.03 -11.96 -1.29
CA SER A 68 -0.33 -12.34 -2.51
C SER A 68 0.85 -11.41 -2.81
N ASN A 69 1.76 -11.90 -3.65
CA ASN A 69 2.89 -11.10 -4.09
C ASN A 69 2.48 -10.02 -5.09
N ILE A 70 3.14 -8.87 -5.01
CA ILE A 70 2.80 -7.67 -5.77
C ILE A 70 2.85 -7.89 -7.28
N ARG A 71 3.82 -8.69 -7.76
CA ARG A 71 4.03 -8.96 -9.19
C ARG A 71 2.85 -9.73 -9.79
N SER A 72 2.35 -10.75 -9.11
CA SER A 72 1.20 -11.54 -9.57
C SER A 72 -0.08 -10.70 -9.64
N ILE A 73 -0.27 -9.77 -8.70
CA ILE A 73 -1.39 -8.82 -8.71
C ILE A 73 -1.25 -7.82 -9.87
N ASP A 74 -0.05 -7.28 -10.09
CA ASP A 74 0.23 -6.36 -11.19
C ASP A 74 0.03 -7.02 -12.56
N ASN A 75 0.41 -8.29 -12.70
CA ASN A 75 0.17 -9.08 -13.92
C ASN A 75 -1.33 -9.27 -14.15
N TRP A 76 -2.08 -9.68 -13.13
CA TRP A 76 -3.54 -9.84 -13.23
C TRP A 76 -4.24 -8.55 -13.66
N GLU A 77 -3.90 -7.42 -13.04
CA GLU A 77 -4.43 -6.10 -13.41
C GLU A 77 -4.15 -5.75 -14.88
N GLN A 78 -2.94 -6.04 -15.35
CA GLN A 78 -2.55 -5.82 -16.75
C GLN A 78 -3.33 -6.74 -17.70
N GLU A 79 -3.48 -8.02 -17.36
CA GLU A 79 -4.23 -9.00 -18.16
C GLU A 79 -5.70 -8.62 -18.33
N ILE A 80 -6.33 -8.12 -17.27
CA ILE A 80 -7.73 -7.69 -17.35
C ILE A 80 -7.89 -6.25 -17.89
N GLY A 81 -6.80 -5.51 -18.06
CA GLY A 81 -6.83 -4.11 -18.53
C GLY A 81 -7.37 -3.13 -17.49
N LEU A 82 -7.05 -3.33 -16.21
CA LEU A 82 -7.44 -2.47 -15.09
C LEU A 82 -6.21 -1.75 -14.51
N THR A 83 -6.37 -0.47 -14.18
CA THR A 83 -5.43 0.26 -13.33
C THR A 83 -6.15 0.66 -12.04
N THR A 84 -5.63 0.18 -10.91
CA THR A 84 -6.18 0.46 -9.57
C THR A 84 -5.42 1.61 -8.90
N HIS A 85 -6.02 2.21 -7.87
CA HIS A 85 -5.32 3.20 -7.04
C HIS A 85 -4.07 2.61 -6.38
N ARG A 86 -4.11 1.33 -5.96
CA ARG A 86 -2.94 0.59 -5.45
C ARG A 86 -1.81 0.57 -6.48
N ARG A 87 -2.10 0.23 -7.73
CA ARG A 87 -1.08 0.19 -8.81
C ARG A 87 -0.41 1.55 -8.98
N ILE A 88 -1.20 2.61 -9.05
CA ILE A 88 -0.68 3.98 -9.21
C ILE A 88 0.19 4.36 -8.00
N PHE A 89 -0.25 4.06 -6.79
CA PHE A 89 0.53 4.32 -5.57
C PHE A 89 1.89 3.61 -5.59
N GLN A 90 1.93 2.33 -5.99
CA GLN A 90 3.19 1.58 -6.11
C GLN A 90 4.11 2.16 -7.20
N GLN A 91 3.54 2.61 -8.31
CA GLN A 91 4.32 3.27 -9.36
C GLN A 91 4.90 4.61 -8.87
N VAL A 92 4.17 5.36 -8.05
CA VAL A 92 4.69 6.58 -7.41
C VAL A 92 5.87 6.25 -6.50
N ILE A 93 5.75 5.24 -5.64
CA ILE A 93 6.86 4.80 -4.77
C ILE A 93 8.10 4.47 -5.62
N ALA A 94 7.95 3.63 -6.65
CA ALA A 94 9.06 3.26 -7.50
C ALA A 94 9.70 4.47 -8.23
N ALA A 95 8.89 5.47 -8.60
CA ALA A 95 9.38 6.69 -9.24
C ALA A 95 10.15 7.59 -8.26
N GLU A 96 9.66 7.73 -7.03
CA GLU A 96 10.36 8.49 -5.97
C GLU A 96 11.66 7.80 -5.56
N ASP A 97 11.66 6.47 -5.39
CA ASP A 97 12.86 5.69 -5.06
C ASP A 97 13.94 5.85 -6.15
N SER A 98 13.54 5.78 -7.42
CA SER A 98 14.44 5.97 -8.56
C SER A 98 15.04 7.38 -8.60
N LEU A 99 14.22 8.38 -8.28
CA LEU A 99 14.65 9.77 -8.18
C LEU A 99 15.63 9.97 -7.01
N GLU A 100 15.36 9.36 -5.86
CA GLU A 100 16.27 9.39 -4.70
C GLU A 100 17.62 8.75 -5.03
N GLN A 101 17.64 7.56 -5.67
CA GLN A 101 18.88 6.91 -6.09
C GLN A 101 19.70 7.78 -7.03
N THR A 102 19.04 8.55 -7.89
CA THR A 102 19.71 9.52 -8.75
C THR A 102 20.48 10.54 -7.92
N TYR A 103 19.88 11.12 -6.87
CA TYR A 103 20.55 12.07 -5.98
C TYR A 103 21.66 11.45 -5.12
N ILE A 104 21.45 10.23 -4.62
CA ILE A 104 22.47 9.48 -3.86
C ILE A 104 23.72 9.23 -4.73
N SER A 105 23.54 9.03 -6.04
CA SER A 105 24.64 8.80 -6.98
C SER A 105 25.40 10.08 -7.38
N MET A 106 24.84 11.27 -7.14
CA MET A 106 25.50 12.55 -7.46
C MET A 106 26.69 12.83 -6.52
N SER A 107 27.70 13.51 -7.06
CA SER A 107 28.79 14.08 -6.25
C SER A 107 28.27 15.15 -5.28
N GLY A 108 29.01 15.44 -4.19
CA GLY A 108 28.57 16.35 -3.12
C GLY A 108 28.11 17.72 -3.63
N GLU A 109 28.91 18.38 -4.46
CA GLU A 109 28.57 19.70 -5.02
C GLU A 109 27.34 19.67 -5.94
N GLN A 110 27.17 18.61 -6.73
CA GLN A 110 25.99 18.45 -7.60
C GLN A 110 24.72 18.20 -6.78
N ARG A 111 24.84 17.39 -5.73
CA ARG A 111 23.74 17.09 -4.81
C ARG A 111 23.31 18.31 -4.02
N ASP A 112 24.29 19.03 -3.45
CA ASP A 112 24.03 20.25 -2.67
C ASP A 112 23.33 21.30 -3.53
N ASN A 113 23.78 21.49 -4.79
CA ASN A 113 23.12 22.36 -5.76
C ASN A 113 21.70 21.91 -6.15
N ALA A 114 21.46 20.60 -6.25
CA ALA A 114 20.14 20.05 -6.57
C ALA A 114 19.13 20.19 -5.42
N LEU A 115 19.61 20.20 -4.17
CA LEU A 115 18.80 20.26 -2.95
C LEU A 115 18.57 21.68 -2.40
N VAL A 116 19.07 22.73 -3.06
CA VAL A 116 18.82 24.14 -2.68
C VAL A 116 17.34 24.56 -2.85
N LYS A 117 16.58 23.80 -3.64
CA LYS A 117 15.14 24.00 -3.87
C LYS A 117 14.34 22.99 -3.04
N PRO A 118 13.03 23.21 -2.80
CA PRO A 118 12.19 22.13 -2.26
C PRO A 118 12.43 20.85 -3.06
N GLN A 119 12.55 19.72 -2.36
CA GLN A 119 12.86 18.44 -2.98
C GLN A 119 11.96 18.22 -4.20
N PRO A 120 12.53 18.09 -5.40
CA PRO A 120 11.74 17.80 -6.58
C PRO A 120 11.13 16.41 -6.43
N HIS A 121 9.86 16.30 -6.79
CA HIS A 121 9.16 15.03 -6.90
C HIS A 121 9.14 14.57 -8.36
N SER A 122 8.84 13.29 -8.58
CA SER A 122 8.63 12.74 -9.91
C SER A 122 7.36 13.30 -10.57
N ASP A 123 7.34 13.36 -11.90
CA ASP A 123 6.13 13.75 -12.66
C ASP A 123 4.91 12.88 -12.29
N LEU A 124 5.15 11.61 -11.96
CA LEU A 124 4.11 10.68 -11.56
C LEU A 124 3.52 11.02 -10.18
N TYR A 125 4.35 11.48 -9.24
CA TYR A 125 3.88 11.99 -7.95
C TYR A 125 2.96 13.20 -8.17
N ASP A 126 3.39 14.18 -8.97
CA ASP A 126 2.60 15.39 -9.24
C ASP A 126 1.28 15.06 -9.94
N TYR A 127 1.32 14.13 -10.90
CA TYR A 127 0.12 13.58 -11.53
C TYR A 127 -0.81 12.94 -10.51
N ALA A 128 -0.28 12.10 -9.60
CA ALA A 128 -1.06 11.38 -8.62
C ALA A 128 -1.71 12.29 -7.57
N ILE A 129 -1.02 13.35 -7.16
CA ILE A 129 -1.59 14.40 -6.31
C ILE A 129 -2.72 15.14 -7.04
N LYS A 130 -2.47 15.58 -8.28
CA LYS A 130 -3.44 16.31 -9.10
C LYS A 130 -4.71 15.50 -9.38
N LYS A 131 -4.57 14.18 -9.54
CA LYS A 131 -5.68 13.26 -9.79
C LYS A 131 -6.34 12.71 -8.53
N HIS A 132 -5.84 13.08 -7.35
CA HIS A 132 -6.32 12.56 -6.06
C HIS A 132 -6.23 11.03 -5.95
N PHE A 133 -5.15 10.44 -6.48
CA PHE A 133 -4.77 9.06 -6.16
C PHE A 133 -4.05 9.00 -4.82
N ILE A 134 -3.24 10.02 -4.53
CA ILE A 134 -2.51 10.17 -3.27
C ILE A 134 -2.77 11.54 -2.64
N LYS A 135 -2.52 11.65 -1.33
CA LYS A 135 -2.56 12.88 -0.54
C LYS A 135 -1.31 12.98 0.30
N VAL A 136 -0.84 14.20 0.57
CA VAL A 136 0.23 14.45 1.54
C VAL A 136 -0.35 14.56 2.93
N ILE A 137 0.25 13.85 3.88
CA ILE A 137 -0.01 13.93 5.30
C ILE A 137 1.22 14.56 5.96
N THR A 138 0.98 15.48 6.89
CA THR A 138 2.02 16.05 7.74
C THR A 138 1.86 15.48 9.13
N ASP A 139 2.88 14.78 9.62
CA ASP A 139 2.91 14.30 10.99
C ASP A 139 2.95 15.51 11.93
N LYS A 140 2.04 15.52 12.91
CA LYS A 140 1.91 16.64 13.86
C LYS A 140 3.02 16.65 14.91
N SER A 141 3.71 15.53 15.09
CA SER A 141 4.74 15.36 16.12
C SER A 141 6.08 15.96 15.72
N ASP A 142 6.51 15.78 14.47
CA ASP A 142 7.82 16.20 13.97
C ASP A 142 7.76 17.07 12.69
N GLY A 143 6.56 17.27 12.13
CA GLY A 143 6.38 18.03 10.89
C GLY A 143 6.83 17.28 9.63
N SER A 144 7.20 16.01 9.74
CA SER A 144 7.55 15.17 8.59
C SER A 144 6.36 15.04 7.64
N LYS A 145 6.66 14.86 6.35
CA LYS A 145 5.66 14.71 5.30
C LYS A 145 5.81 13.34 4.65
N TYR A 146 4.69 12.68 4.46
CA TYR A 146 4.59 11.44 3.70
C TYR A 146 3.31 11.47 2.86
N PHE A 147 3.20 10.57 1.88
CA PHE A 147 1.98 10.45 1.08
C PHE A 147 1.27 9.12 1.39
N ASP A 148 -0.05 9.15 1.27
CA ASP A 148 -0.94 8.02 1.49
C ASP A 148 -2.07 8.07 0.46
N TYR A 149 -2.91 7.05 0.39
CA TYR A 149 -4.06 7.01 -0.51
C TYR A 149 -5.01 8.18 -0.26
N ALA A 150 -5.44 8.81 -1.35
CA ALA A 150 -6.48 9.83 -1.34
C ALA A 150 -7.89 9.22 -1.49
N VAL A 151 -8.19 8.23 -0.65
CA VAL A 151 -9.53 7.65 -0.53
C VAL A 151 -9.95 7.57 0.93
N ILE A 152 -11.26 7.63 1.17
CA ILE A 152 -11.83 7.56 2.52
C ILE A 152 -11.62 6.19 3.18
N ASP A 153 -11.44 5.14 2.38
CA ASP A 153 -11.22 3.78 2.83
C ASP A 153 -10.03 3.17 2.05
N PRO A 154 -8.81 3.26 2.59
CA PRO A 154 -7.59 2.77 1.93
C PRO A 154 -7.63 1.29 1.57
N SER A 155 -8.41 0.47 2.29
CA SER A 155 -8.54 -0.96 1.98
C SER A 155 -9.10 -1.21 0.58
N MET A 156 -9.84 -0.25 0.03
CA MET A 156 -10.49 -0.36 -1.27
C MET A 156 -9.57 0.04 -2.43
N ALA A 157 -8.41 0.64 -2.17
CA ALA A 157 -7.48 1.11 -3.19
C ALA A 157 -7.02 -0.02 -4.15
N ALA A 158 -7.04 -1.25 -3.67
CA ALA A 158 -6.66 -2.46 -4.41
C ALA A 158 -7.69 -2.91 -5.47
N VAL A 159 -8.92 -2.42 -5.42
CA VAL A 159 -10.01 -2.91 -6.28
C VAL A 159 -10.78 -1.79 -6.99
N ILE A 160 -10.67 -0.55 -6.51
CA ILE A 160 -11.24 0.60 -7.22
C ILE A 160 -10.39 0.96 -8.43
N ASN A 161 -11.06 1.30 -9.53
CA ASN A 161 -10.40 1.85 -10.70
C ASN A 161 -9.93 3.30 -10.47
N GLU A 162 -9.37 3.93 -11.51
CA GLU A 162 -8.92 5.32 -11.46
C GLU A 162 -10.01 6.32 -11.03
N PHE A 163 -11.28 6.02 -11.28
CA PHE A 163 -12.39 6.89 -10.86
C PHE A 163 -12.88 6.63 -9.43
N GLY A 164 -12.22 5.73 -8.69
CA GLY A 164 -12.62 5.34 -7.34
C GLY A 164 -13.85 4.41 -7.32
N LEU A 165 -14.13 3.69 -8.41
CA LEU A 165 -15.36 2.93 -8.58
C LEU A 165 -15.16 1.42 -8.51
N ILE A 166 -16.14 0.75 -7.91
CA ILE A 166 -16.39 -0.70 -8.04
C ILE A 166 -17.88 -0.98 -8.08
N LYS A 167 -18.27 -2.18 -8.51
CA LYS A 167 -19.64 -2.67 -8.37
C LYS A 167 -19.67 -3.94 -7.53
N VAL A 168 -20.59 -4.02 -6.59
CA VAL A 168 -20.89 -5.24 -5.82
C VAL A 168 -22.37 -5.53 -5.96
N GLU A 169 -22.71 -6.71 -6.47
CA GLU A 169 -24.09 -7.08 -6.83
C GLU A 169 -24.69 -6.02 -7.75
N ASN A 170 -25.80 -5.41 -7.33
CA ASN A 170 -26.46 -4.34 -8.07
C ASN A 170 -26.15 -2.94 -7.53
N ILE A 171 -25.06 -2.76 -6.77
CA ILE A 171 -24.70 -1.47 -6.18
C ILE A 171 -23.34 -1.03 -6.72
N ILE A 172 -23.27 0.17 -7.30
CA ILE A 172 -21.99 0.82 -7.64
C ILE A 172 -21.57 1.67 -6.45
N TYR A 173 -20.32 1.52 -6.03
CA TYR A 173 -19.71 2.31 -4.97
C TYR A 173 -18.69 3.27 -5.56
N GLU A 174 -18.72 4.52 -5.12
CA GLU A 174 -17.74 5.55 -5.44
C GLU A 174 -16.99 5.93 -4.16
N TYR A 175 -15.69 5.69 -4.14
CA TYR A 175 -14.77 6.04 -3.08
C TYR A 175 -13.98 7.28 -3.50
N SER A 176 -14.17 8.37 -2.77
CA SER A 176 -13.47 9.63 -2.96
C SER A 176 -12.61 9.94 -1.73
N PRO A 177 -11.73 10.96 -1.76
CA PRO A 177 -10.96 11.36 -0.57
C PRO A 177 -11.82 11.72 0.65
N LYS A 178 -13.06 12.16 0.44
CA LYS A 178 -13.92 12.74 1.49
C LYS A 178 -15.18 11.95 1.78
N SER A 179 -15.61 11.09 0.86
CA SER A 179 -16.93 10.46 0.94
C SER A 179 -16.97 9.13 0.21
N LYS A 180 -17.94 8.32 0.61
CA LYS A 180 -18.38 7.12 -0.09
C LYS A 180 -19.80 7.36 -0.58
N LYS A 181 -20.07 7.14 -1.87
CA LYS A 181 -21.41 7.20 -2.47
C LYS A 181 -21.83 5.83 -2.98
N MET A 182 -23.14 5.64 -3.11
CA MET A 182 -23.75 4.39 -3.57
C MET A 182 -24.83 4.68 -4.61
N ILE A 183 -24.81 3.94 -5.73
CA ILE A 183 -25.87 3.92 -6.73
C ILE A 183 -26.52 2.55 -6.65
N LEU A 184 -27.73 2.52 -6.07
CA LEU A 184 -28.37 1.29 -5.57
C LEU A 184 -28.96 0.38 -6.65
N ASP A 185 -29.10 0.87 -7.87
CA ASP A 185 -29.67 0.12 -9.00
C ASP A 185 -28.63 -0.33 -10.02
N GLY A 186 -27.34 -0.04 -9.77
CA GLY A 186 -26.24 -0.57 -10.57
C GLY A 186 -26.18 -0.01 -11.99
N ASP A 187 -26.92 1.07 -12.26
CA ASP A 187 -27.01 1.72 -13.56
C ASP A 187 -25.78 2.59 -13.83
N PHE A 188 -24.91 2.11 -14.70
CA PHE A 188 -23.68 2.81 -15.10
C PHE A 188 -23.93 4.20 -15.70
N ARG A 189 -25.10 4.47 -16.27
CA ARG A 189 -25.45 5.78 -16.85
C ARG A 189 -25.57 6.88 -15.79
N LYS A 190 -25.75 6.50 -14.53
CA LYS A 190 -25.84 7.41 -13.38
C LYS A 190 -24.48 7.79 -12.81
N VAL A 191 -23.39 7.20 -13.30
CA VAL A 191 -22.02 7.49 -12.87
C VAL A 191 -21.46 8.63 -13.73
N PRO A 192 -21.27 9.86 -13.19
CA PRO A 192 -20.84 11.00 -14.00
C PRO A 192 -19.45 10.81 -14.61
N SER A 193 -18.54 10.14 -13.90
CA SER A 193 -17.15 9.90 -14.34
C SER A 193 -17.02 8.90 -15.48
N LEU A 194 -18.07 8.16 -15.82
CA LEU A 194 -18.09 7.22 -16.96
C LEU A 194 -18.74 7.81 -18.22
N LYS A 195 -19.23 9.06 -18.17
CA LYS A 195 -19.80 9.74 -19.34
C LYS A 195 -18.65 10.24 -20.20
N ILE A 196 -18.40 9.54 -21.31
CA ILE A 196 -17.48 9.94 -22.39
C ILE A 196 -18.23 10.85 -23.36
#